data_AF-A0A7S2S0K9-F1
#
_entry.id   AF-A0A7S2S0K9-F1
#
_cell.length_a   1.000
_cell.length_b   1.000
_cell.length_c   1.000
_cell.angle_alpha   90.00
_cell.angle_beta   90.00
_cell.angle_gamma   90.00
#
_symmetry.space_group_name_H-M   'P 1'
#
loop_
_entity.id
_entity.type
_entity.pdbx_description
1 polymer ?
#
loop_
_entity_poly.entity_id
_entity_poly.type
_entity_poly.pdbx_seq_one_letter_code
_entity_poly.pdbx_strand_id
1 'polypeptide(L)'
;KAVLLLLRGPSAMVNEDDFKVAVTIVFALLILCLLFYAVRALCLIGSIGCCIADVCKCCTRCFCKCFKQDKEGGAVATGGAAAGALDPLHRAGNWGALMLMICAIFMSIIWQFYIGEHMDEWKLVRDAWQDNCDPDDGDYPQCAEYAATYRVSFATVIFFLGMACVCAFEPRLHDEGWDIKFFAWLGIVTLFIFAPNRVFDDHGYVWPARIGAFAFLILQQIILVDFAYTVNEKLTEMGMREGEDGLTPPLLLLLGISVACYSLAFAGIVCLFHYYTGCTNSDAFISITFIMIVIFTIAQLFSDPALGHNILVSSVVA
;
A
#
# COMPACT_ATOMS: atom_id res chain seq x y z
N LYS A 1 45.83 -15.53 -9.24
CA LYS A 1 46.21 -14.35 -8.42
C LYS A 1 45.02 -13.42 -8.13
N ALA A 2 44.12 -13.14 -9.07
CA ALA A 2 42.88 -12.36 -8.79
C ALA A 2 41.84 -13.11 -7.93
N VAL A 3 41.71 -14.43 -8.06
CA VAL A 3 40.80 -15.26 -7.24
C VAL A 3 41.32 -15.45 -5.79
N LEU A 4 42.63 -15.34 -5.58
CA LEU A 4 43.26 -15.45 -4.25
C LEU A 4 43.20 -14.13 -3.46
N LEU A 5 42.79 -13.02 -4.09
CA LEU A 5 42.52 -11.73 -3.44
C LEU A 5 41.07 -11.59 -2.95
N LEU A 6 40.13 -12.37 -3.50
CA LEU A 6 38.74 -12.43 -3.01
C LEU A 6 38.57 -13.36 -1.79
N LEU A 7 39.51 -14.27 -1.54
CA LEU A 7 39.51 -15.17 -0.39
C LEU A 7 40.38 -14.69 0.78
N ARG A 8 41.08 -13.55 0.63
CA ARG A 8 41.80 -12.90 1.72
C ARG A 8 40.84 -11.94 2.42
N GLY A 9 39.83 -12.52 3.07
CA GLY A 9 38.95 -11.77 3.97
C GLY A 9 39.80 -11.02 4.98
N PRO A 10 39.44 -9.76 5.34
CA PRO A 10 40.06 -9.13 6.46
C PRO A 10 39.68 -9.96 7.68
N SER A 11 40.68 -10.56 8.30
CA SER A 11 40.67 -10.92 9.71
C SER A 11 40.50 -9.64 10.54
N ALA A 12 39.34 -9.00 10.42
CA ALA A 12 38.84 -8.05 11.39
C ALA A 12 38.17 -8.92 12.45
N MET A 13 38.77 -8.94 13.64
CA MET A 13 38.05 -9.36 14.84
C MET A 13 36.69 -8.68 14.80
N VAL A 14 35.63 -9.48 14.66
CA VAL A 14 34.25 -9.01 14.84
C VAL A 14 34.23 -8.40 16.24
N ASN A 15 34.21 -7.07 16.30
CA ASN A 15 34.27 -6.36 17.56
C ASN A 15 33.00 -6.70 18.34
N GLU A 16 33.10 -6.89 19.64
CA GLU A 16 31.97 -7.32 20.48
C GLU A 16 30.78 -6.36 20.36
N ASP A 17 31.05 -5.09 20.08
CA ASP A 17 30.07 -4.03 19.89
C ASP A 17 29.38 -4.09 18.52
N ASP A 18 30.10 -4.46 17.45
CA ASP A 18 29.50 -4.65 16.11
C ASP A 18 28.54 -5.86 16.10
N PHE A 19 28.90 -6.92 16.82
CA PHE A 19 28.03 -8.07 17.03
C PHE A 19 26.80 -7.69 17.88
N LYS A 20 26.98 -6.95 18.98
CA LYS A 20 25.87 -6.51 19.85
C LYS A 20 24.86 -5.65 19.10
N VAL A 21 25.30 -4.80 18.19
CA VAL A 21 24.39 -3.88 17.50
C VAL A 21 23.70 -4.55 16.30
N ALA A 22 24.39 -5.40 15.53
CA ALA A 22 23.73 -6.28 14.55
C ALA A 22 22.69 -7.20 15.22
N VAL A 23 23.04 -7.75 16.39
CA VAL A 23 22.12 -8.48 17.26
C VAL A 23 20.98 -7.58 17.72
N THR A 24 21.21 -6.31 18.07
CA THR A 24 20.16 -5.38 18.53
C THR A 24 19.17 -5.04 17.40
N ILE A 25 19.62 -4.81 16.18
CA ILE A 25 18.72 -4.61 15.01
C ILE A 25 17.96 -5.90 14.71
N VAL A 26 18.63 -7.05 14.70
CA VAL A 26 17.97 -8.35 14.51
C VAL A 26 16.96 -8.62 15.63
N PHE A 27 17.27 -8.28 16.88
CA PHE A 27 16.35 -8.40 18.01
C PHE A 27 15.19 -7.41 17.94
N ALA A 28 15.40 -6.16 17.51
CA ALA A 28 14.34 -5.18 17.31
C ALA A 28 13.39 -5.61 16.16
N LEU A 29 13.96 -6.13 15.06
CA LEU A 29 13.20 -6.73 13.96
C LEU A 29 12.46 -7.99 14.41
N LEU A 30 13.08 -8.84 15.23
CA LEU A 30 12.45 -10.02 15.83
C LEU A 30 11.35 -9.65 16.82
N ILE A 31 11.51 -8.57 17.60
CA ILE A 31 10.50 -8.07 18.53
C ILE A 31 9.32 -7.48 17.76
N LEU A 32 9.57 -6.73 16.68
CA LEU A 32 8.52 -6.25 15.79
C LEU A 32 7.79 -7.44 15.16
N CYS A 33 8.53 -8.45 14.66
CA CYS A 33 7.98 -9.73 14.21
C CYS A 33 7.11 -10.40 15.27
N LEU A 34 7.61 -10.53 16.51
CA LEU A 34 6.90 -11.18 17.61
C LEU A 34 5.65 -10.40 18.03
N LEU A 35 5.70 -9.06 17.98
CA LEU A 35 4.53 -8.21 18.18
C LEU A 35 3.51 -8.41 17.04
N PHE A 36 3.94 -8.53 15.79
CA PHE A 36 3.06 -8.85 14.68
C PHE A 36 2.49 -10.28 14.75
N TYR A 37 3.29 -11.27 15.18
CA TYR A 37 2.82 -12.62 15.47
C TYR A 37 1.85 -12.62 16.65
N ALA A 38 2.08 -11.80 17.67
CA ALA A 38 1.17 -11.62 18.79
C ALA A 38 -0.13 -10.94 18.34
N VAL A 39 -0.09 -9.95 17.43
CA VAL A 39 -1.29 -9.34 16.84
C VAL A 39 -2.04 -10.35 15.96
N ARG A 40 -1.34 -11.15 15.15
CA ARG A 40 -1.95 -12.23 14.36
C ARG A 40 -2.54 -13.32 15.26
N ALA A 41 -1.86 -13.67 16.35
CA ALA A 41 -2.34 -14.61 17.37
C ALA A 41 -3.55 -14.02 18.12
N LEU A 42 -3.55 -12.73 18.48
CA LEU A 42 -4.68 -12.04 19.08
C LEU A 42 -5.86 -11.91 18.11
N CYS A 43 -5.62 -11.70 16.82
CA CYS A 43 -6.66 -11.72 15.78
C CYS A 43 -7.20 -13.14 15.54
N LEU A 44 -6.37 -14.18 15.62
CA LEU A 44 -6.81 -15.59 15.58
C LEU A 44 -7.60 -15.97 16.84
N ILE A 45 -7.16 -15.53 18.02
CA ILE A 45 -7.89 -15.68 19.29
C ILE A 45 -9.19 -14.88 19.24
N GLY A 46 -9.21 -13.71 18.58
CA GLY A 46 -10.42 -12.93 18.31
C GLY A 46 -11.39 -13.64 17.35
N SER A 47 -10.87 -14.31 16.32
CA SER A 47 -11.66 -15.13 15.39
C SER A 47 -12.23 -16.39 16.08
N ILE A 48 -11.46 -17.05 16.94
CA ILE A 48 -11.92 -18.20 17.74
C ILE A 48 -12.86 -17.74 18.86
N GLY A 49 -12.61 -16.57 19.44
CA GLY A 49 -13.47 -15.92 20.43
C GLY A 49 -14.83 -15.52 19.85
N CYS A 50 -14.88 -15.06 18.60
CA CYS A 50 -16.14 -14.88 17.86
C CYS A 50 -16.86 -16.20 17.58
N CYS A 51 -16.15 -17.28 17.27
CA CYS A 51 -16.77 -18.61 17.09
C CYS A 51 -17.27 -19.24 18.40
N ILE A 52 -16.65 -18.94 19.56
CA ILE A 52 -17.16 -19.35 20.88
C ILE A 52 -18.30 -18.41 21.34
N ALA A 53 -18.27 -17.13 20.95
CA ALA A 53 -19.33 -16.17 21.22
C ALA A 53 -20.63 -16.42 20.43
N ASP A 54 -20.59 -17.18 19.32
CA ASP A 54 -21.80 -17.61 18.60
C ASP A 54 -22.63 -18.67 19.36
N VAL A 55 -22.09 -19.24 20.45
CA VAL A 55 -22.86 -20.06 21.43
C VAL A 55 -23.54 -19.16 22.48
N CYS A 56 -23.14 -17.89 22.63
CA CYS A 56 -23.63 -16.98 23.67
C CYS A 56 -24.28 -15.71 23.07
N LYS A 57 -25.24 -15.90 22.16
CA LYS A 57 -26.03 -14.82 21.55
C LYS A 57 -26.86 -14.05 22.59
N CYS A 58 -26.62 -12.74 22.77
CA CYS A 58 -27.77 -11.81 22.96
C CYS A 58 -27.49 -10.30 22.81
N CYS A 59 -26.29 -9.74 23.04
CA CYS A 59 -26.25 -8.31 23.42
C CYS A 59 -25.72 -7.25 22.45
N THR A 60 -25.14 -7.54 21.27
CA THR A 60 -24.56 -6.44 20.44
C THR A 60 -25.17 -6.39 19.03
N ARG A 61 -26.43 -5.99 19.00
CA ARG A 61 -27.37 -6.14 17.88
C ARG A 61 -27.53 -4.88 17.00
N CYS A 62 -26.50 -4.06 16.76
CA CYS A 62 -26.71 -2.80 16.01
C CYS A 62 -25.73 -2.41 14.87
N PHE A 63 -24.60 -3.08 14.60
CA PHE A 63 -23.70 -2.59 13.52
C PHE A 63 -23.21 -3.58 12.47
N CYS A 64 -23.40 -4.90 12.65
CA CYS A 64 -22.89 -5.90 11.69
C CYS A 64 -23.94 -6.49 10.73
N LYS A 65 -25.13 -5.89 10.60
CA LYS A 65 -26.21 -6.44 9.77
C LYS A 65 -26.27 -5.96 8.31
N CYS A 66 -25.29 -5.19 7.83
CA CYS A 66 -25.31 -4.72 6.42
C CYS A 66 -24.56 -5.61 5.41
N PHE A 67 -23.98 -6.76 5.78
CA PHE A 67 -23.22 -7.56 4.81
C PHE A 67 -23.42 -9.08 4.83
N LYS A 68 -24.48 -9.57 5.49
CA LYS A 68 -24.89 -10.97 5.38
C LYS A 68 -26.36 -11.06 4.99
N GLN A 69 -26.62 -11.27 3.71
CA GLN A 69 -27.88 -11.79 3.24
C GLN A 69 -27.69 -13.28 2.94
N ASP A 70 -28.34 -14.11 3.75
CA ASP A 70 -28.56 -15.53 3.46
C ASP A 70 -29.30 -15.67 2.13
N LYS A 71 -29.02 -16.72 1.37
CA LYS A 71 -30.01 -17.79 1.13
C LYS A 71 -29.47 -18.93 0.25
N GLU A 72 -29.65 -20.13 0.79
CA GLU A 72 -29.86 -21.34 0.03
C GLU A 72 -31.15 -21.22 -0.80
N GLY A 73 -31.10 -21.72 -2.05
CA GLY A 73 -32.26 -22.24 -2.78
C GLY A 73 -33.01 -21.27 -3.71
N GLY A 74 -32.68 -21.29 -5.00
CA GLY A 74 -33.54 -20.77 -6.07
C GLY A 74 -32.77 -20.37 -7.33
N ALA A 75 -32.60 -21.29 -8.27
CA ALA A 75 -31.96 -21.05 -9.55
C ALA A 75 -32.75 -20.06 -10.42
N VAL A 76 -32.11 -18.96 -10.84
CA VAL A 76 -32.34 -18.28 -12.12
C VAL A 76 -30.99 -17.77 -12.61
N ALA A 77 -30.59 -18.20 -13.80
CA ALA A 77 -29.37 -17.79 -14.46
C ALA A 77 -29.55 -16.43 -15.14
N THR A 78 -28.66 -15.47 -14.85
CA THR A 78 -28.23 -14.40 -15.79
C THR A 78 -26.85 -13.92 -15.37
N GLY A 79 -25.94 -13.79 -16.34
CA GLY A 79 -24.51 -13.62 -16.15
C GLY A 79 -24.11 -12.33 -15.45
N GLY A 80 -23.27 -12.47 -14.43
CA GLY A 80 -22.50 -11.44 -13.76
C GLY A 80 -21.47 -12.17 -12.90
N ALA A 81 -20.19 -11.83 -13.04
CA ALA A 81 -19.07 -12.56 -12.47
C ALA A 81 -19.24 -12.72 -10.94
N ALA A 82 -19.68 -13.91 -10.54
CA ALA A 82 -19.89 -14.28 -9.16
C ALA A 82 -18.53 -14.29 -8.44
N ALA A 83 -18.36 -13.41 -7.46
CA ALA A 83 -17.41 -13.60 -6.38
C ALA A 83 -17.84 -14.83 -5.57
N GLY A 84 -17.49 -16.01 -6.09
CA GLY A 84 -17.72 -17.29 -5.44
C GLY A 84 -17.03 -17.32 -4.08
N ALA A 85 -17.75 -17.84 -3.09
CA ALA A 85 -17.20 -18.23 -1.81
C ALA A 85 -16.01 -19.17 -2.04
N LEU A 86 -14.80 -18.66 -1.82
CA LEU A 86 -13.55 -19.38 -1.99
C LEU A 86 -12.98 -19.71 -0.61
N ASP A 87 -12.47 -20.93 -0.47
CA ASP A 87 -11.94 -21.50 0.77
C ASP A 87 -11.01 -20.53 1.52
N PRO A 88 -11.03 -20.49 2.87
CA PRO A 88 -10.22 -19.56 3.67
C PRO A 88 -8.72 -19.65 3.41
N LEU A 89 -8.24 -20.76 2.84
CA LEU A 89 -6.85 -20.96 2.43
C LEU A 89 -6.44 -20.07 1.24
N HIS A 90 -7.29 -19.89 0.23
CA HIS A 90 -6.96 -19.08 -0.96
C HIS A 90 -6.89 -17.57 -0.65
N ARG A 91 -7.47 -17.13 0.47
CA ARG A 91 -7.40 -15.72 0.89
C ARG A 91 -6.16 -15.41 1.72
N ALA A 92 -5.43 -16.43 2.20
CA ALA A 92 -4.26 -16.24 3.06
C ALA A 92 -3.12 -15.52 2.33
N GLY A 93 -2.91 -15.82 1.05
CA GLY A 93 -1.97 -15.14 0.15
C GLY A 93 -2.11 -13.62 0.15
N ASN A 94 -3.31 -13.15 -0.20
CA ASN A 94 -3.59 -11.72 -0.34
C ASN A 94 -3.44 -10.97 0.99
N TRP A 95 -3.92 -11.55 2.10
CA TRP A 95 -3.75 -10.95 3.42
C TRP A 95 -2.30 -10.95 3.88
N GLY A 96 -1.54 -12.00 3.61
CA GLY A 96 -0.10 -12.05 3.90
C GLY A 96 0.68 -10.98 3.16
N ALA A 97 0.41 -10.81 1.86
CA ALA A 97 1.02 -9.77 1.03
C ALA A 97 0.68 -8.37 1.54
N LEU A 98 -0.60 -8.12 1.87
CA LEU A 98 -1.06 -6.86 2.44
C LEU A 98 -0.36 -6.53 3.76
N MET A 99 -0.27 -7.50 4.68
CA MET A 99 0.40 -7.31 5.97
C MET A 99 1.88 -7.01 5.79
N LEU A 100 2.56 -7.69 4.86
CA LEU A 100 3.96 -7.42 4.54
C LEU A 100 4.13 -6.00 3.98
N MET A 101 3.26 -5.56 3.06
CA MET A 101 3.30 -4.19 2.53
C MET A 101 3.10 -3.14 3.63
N ILE A 102 2.16 -3.36 4.55
CA ILE A 102 1.96 -2.47 5.70
C ILE A 102 3.24 -2.43 6.56
N CYS A 103 3.85 -3.59 6.84
CA CYS A 103 5.11 -3.67 7.58
C CYS A 103 6.26 -2.94 6.85
N ALA A 104 6.34 -3.06 5.52
CA ALA A 104 7.33 -2.38 4.70
C ALA A 104 7.17 -0.85 4.74
N ILE A 105 5.93 -0.34 4.79
CA ILE A 105 5.64 1.09 4.95
C ILE A 105 6.12 1.57 6.32
N PHE A 106 5.73 0.89 7.41
CA PHE A 106 6.20 1.26 8.75
C PHE A 106 7.72 1.18 8.87
N MET A 107 8.33 0.14 8.30
CA MET A 107 9.78 -0.01 8.33
C MET A 107 10.50 1.09 7.55
N SER A 108 9.96 1.48 6.39
CA SER A 108 10.48 2.61 5.60
C SER A 108 10.47 3.91 6.39
N ILE A 109 9.36 4.22 7.07
CA ILE A 109 9.24 5.41 7.92
C ILE A 109 10.24 5.36 9.08
N ILE A 110 10.33 4.22 9.78
CA ILE A 110 11.27 4.05 10.90
C ILE A 110 12.72 4.23 10.41
N TRP A 111 13.08 3.63 9.27
CA TRP A 111 14.43 3.75 8.71
C TRP A 111 14.76 5.17 8.27
N GLN A 112 13.81 5.88 7.69
CA GLN A 112 14.00 7.26 7.26
C GLN A 112 14.28 8.18 8.46
N PHE A 113 13.52 8.07 9.55
CA PHE A 113 13.59 9.02 10.66
C PHE A 113 14.53 8.61 11.82
N TYR A 114 14.81 7.32 12.01
CA TYR A 114 15.63 6.85 13.14
C TYR A 114 16.99 6.32 12.72
N ILE A 115 17.06 5.59 11.61
CA ILE A 115 18.29 4.90 11.23
C ILE A 115 19.14 5.77 10.33
N GLY A 116 18.56 6.46 9.35
CA GLY A 116 19.29 7.27 8.36
C GLY A 116 20.32 8.23 8.97
N GLU A 117 19.96 8.91 10.06
CA GLU A 117 20.85 9.86 10.76
C GLU A 117 22.01 9.19 11.51
N HIS A 118 21.84 7.95 11.99
CA HIS A 118 22.83 7.27 12.85
C HIS A 118 23.75 6.30 12.08
N MET A 119 23.62 6.20 10.75
CA MET A 119 24.42 5.25 9.94
C MET A 119 25.85 5.72 9.68
N ASP A 120 26.14 7.01 9.85
CA ASP A 120 27.48 7.59 9.75
C ASP A 120 28.39 7.18 10.92
N GLU A 121 27.82 6.86 12.09
CA GLU A 121 28.55 6.36 13.25
C GLU A 121 29.15 4.96 13.01
N TRP A 122 28.59 4.20 12.07
CA TRP A 122 28.91 2.78 11.88
C TRP A 122 30.00 2.56 10.83
N LYS A 123 31.24 2.37 11.27
CA LYS A 123 32.41 2.20 10.40
C LYS A 123 32.29 1.11 9.32
N LEU A 124 31.52 0.05 9.57
CA LEU A 124 31.36 -1.07 8.62
C LEU A 124 30.52 -0.70 7.39
N VAL A 125 29.57 0.21 7.55
CA VAL A 125 28.57 0.56 6.53
C VAL A 125 28.66 2.02 6.09
N ARG A 126 29.34 2.87 6.87
CA ARG A 126 29.53 4.29 6.59
C ARG A 126 29.97 4.56 5.16
N ASP A 127 31.03 3.90 4.70
CA ASP A 127 31.57 4.14 3.36
C ASP A 127 30.58 3.71 2.25
N ALA A 128 29.73 2.72 2.51
CA ALA A 128 28.68 2.28 1.58
C ALA A 128 27.47 3.23 1.58
N TRP A 129 27.19 3.90 2.70
CA TRP A 129 26.06 4.82 2.85
C TRP A 129 26.38 6.25 2.44
N GLN A 130 27.64 6.67 2.59
CA GLN A 130 28.14 8.00 2.20
C GLN A 130 28.61 8.08 0.75
N ASP A 131 28.67 6.95 0.04
CA ASP A 131 28.99 6.91 -1.40
C ASP A 131 28.00 7.81 -2.18
N ASN A 132 28.51 8.81 -2.92
CA ASN A 132 27.73 9.84 -3.63
C ASN A 132 26.84 10.77 -2.76
N CYS A 133 26.93 10.74 -1.43
CA CYS A 133 26.29 11.76 -0.57
C CYS A 133 27.39 12.72 -0.07
N ASP A 134 27.48 13.92 -0.63
CA ASP A 134 28.45 14.95 -0.20
C ASP A 134 27.89 15.71 1.03
N PRO A 135 28.52 15.60 2.21
CA PRO A 135 28.06 16.27 3.42
C PRO A 135 28.29 17.80 3.41
N ASP A 136 29.13 18.32 2.51
CA ASP A 136 29.43 19.76 2.40
C ASP A 136 28.54 20.47 1.35
N ASP A 137 27.72 19.72 0.61
CA ASP A 137 26.76 20.28 -0.34
C ASP A 137 25.48 20.67 0.41
N GLY A 138 25.28 21.97 0.64
CA GLY A 138 24.18 22.53 1.44
C GLY A 138 22.76 22.20 0.95
N ASP A 139 22.63 21.49 -0.18
CA ASP A 139 21.38 21.00 -0.76
C ASP A 139 21.03 19.55 -0.38
N TYR A 140 21.97 18.74 0.13
CA TYR A 140 21.79 17.28 0.29
C TYR A 140 21.94 16.67 1.71
N PRO A 141 21.51 17.32 2.81
CA PRO A 141 21.55 16.68 4.14
C PRO A 141 20.63 15.44 4.25
N GLN A 142 19.69 15.24 3.32
CA GLN A 142 18.66 14.20 3.36
C GLN A 142 18.99 12.96 2.49
N CYS A 143 20.18 12.91 1.88
CA CYS A 143 20.59 11.83 0.97
C CYS A 143 20.54 10.44 1.64
N ALA A 144 21.06 10.34 2.88
CA ALA A 144 21.08 9.09 3.64
C ALA A 144 19.67 8.63 4.05
N GLU A 145 18.78 9.57 4.40
CA GLU A 145 17.40 9.29 4.80
C GLU A 145 16.58 8.69 3.64
N TYR A 146 16.65 9.32 2.45
CA TYR A 146 15.97 8.82 1.26
C TYR A 146 16.54 7.48 0.79
N ALA A 147 17.87 7.32 0.86
CA ALA A 147 18.53 6.06 0.55
C ALA A 147 18.09 4.91 1.48
N ALA A 148 17.74 5.20 2.74
CA ALA A 148 17.20 4.21 3.67
C ALA A 148 15.86 3.65 3.15
N THR A 149 14.92 4.53 2.77
CA THR A 149 13.62 4.14 2.21
C THR A 149 13.77 3.33 0.91
N TYR A 150 14.70 3.72 0.04
CA TYR A 150 14.95 2.99 -1.21
C TYR A 150 15.45 1.56 -1.00
N ARG A 151 16.24 1.29 0.05
CA ARG A 151 16.71 -0.07 0.38
C ARG A 151 15.54 -0.99 0.78
N VAL A 152 14.62 -0.52 1.63
CA VAL A 152 13.42 -1.29 2.02
C VAL A 152 12.51 -1.53 0.82
N SER A 153 12.29 -0.49 0.01
CA SER A 153 11.49 -0.57 -1.21
C SER A 153 12.07 -1.57 -2.21
N PHE A 154 13.37 -1.51 -2.47
CA PHE A 154 14.06 -2.43 -3.38
C PHE A 154 14.04 -3.88 -2.89
N ALA A 155 14.29 -4.10 -1.59
CA ALA A 155 14.16 -5.43 -0.97
C ALA A 155 12.76 -6.01 -1.17
N THR A 156 11.74 -5.17 -1.04
CA THR A 156 10.33 -5.53 -1.23
C THR A 156 10.02 -5.87 -2.68
N VAL A 157 10.54 -5.09 -3.65
CA VAL A 157 10.43 -5.39 -5.08
C VAL A 157 11.08 -6.73 -5.41
N ILE A 158 12.31 -6.98 -4.96
CA ILE A 158 13.00 -8.26 -5.20
C ILE A 158 12.22 -9.43 -4.59
N PHE A 159 11.70 -9.26 -3.38
CA PHE A 159 10.91 -10.28 -2.73
C PHE A 159 9.64 -10.62 -3.53
N PHE A 160 8.85 -9.62 -3.95
CA PHE A 160 7.63 -9.88 -4.71
C PHE A 160 7.89 -10.35 -6.14
N LEU A 161 8.95 -9.89 -6.79
CA LEU A 161 9.37 -10.41 -8.10
C LEU A 161 9.83 -11.87 -7.98
N GLY A 162 10.61 -12.20 -6.96
CA GLY A 162 11.03 -13.57 -6.67
C GLY A 162 9.83 -14.47 -6.39
N MET A 163 8.87 -13.99 -5.58
CA MET A 163 7.61 -14.69 -5.33
C MET A 163 6.79 -14.87 -6.60
N ALA A 164 6.69 -13.86 -7.47
CA ALA A 164 6.00 -13.98 -8.75
C ALA A 164 6.62 -15.06 -9.64
N CYS A 165 7.95 -15.12 -9.72
CA CYS A 165 8.67 -16.17 -10.43
C CYS A 165 8.41 -17.56 -9.83
N VAL A 166 8.45 -17.70 -8.51
CA VAL A 166 8.19 -18.98 -7.83
C VAL A 166 6.75 -19.44 -8.05
N CYS A 167 5.78 -18.54 -7.93
CA CYS A 167 4.37 -18.82 -8.17
C CYS A 167 4.08 -19.19 -9.63
N ALA A 168 4.91 -18.75 -10.58
CA ALA A 168 4.78 -19.15 -11.98
C ALA A 168 5.09 -20.66 -12.19
N PHE A 169 5.91 -21.26 -11.32
CA PHE A 169 6.19 -22.70 -11.34
C PHE A 169 5.24 -23.49 -10.45
N GLU A 170 4.96 -23.00 -9.23
CA GLU A 170 4.09 -23.66 -8.27
C GLU A 170 3.14 -22.64 -7.60
N PRO A 171 1.91 -22.47 -8.10
CA PRO A 171 0.96 -21.47 -7.58
C PRO A 171 0.57 -21.68 -6.11
N ARG A 172 0.65 -22.91 -5.59
CA ARG A 172 0.32 -23.23 -4.18
C ARG A 172 1.22 -22.49 -3.20
N LEU A 173 2.45 -22.20 -3.61
CA LEU A 173 3.40 -21.45 -2.81
C LEU A 173 2.98 -20.00 -2.60
N HIS A 174 1.94 -19.48 -3.26
CA HIS A 174 1.38 -18.17 -2.95
C HIS A 174 0.71 -18.13 -1.58
N ASP A 175 -0.10 -19.15 -1.26
CA ASP A 175 -0.99 -19.15 -0.10
C ASP A 175 -0.34 -19.75 1.16
N GLU A 176 0.65 -20.62 0.98
CA GLU A 176 1.29 -21.36 2.08
C GLU A 176 2.54 -20.65 2.63
N GLY A 177 2.93 -20.93 3.88
CA GLY A 177 4.26 -20.58 4.40
C GLY A 177 4.57 -19.09 4.61
N TRP A 178 3.56 -18.24 4.83
CA TRP A 178 3.75 -16.79 5.03
C TRP A 178 4.68 -16.39 6.16
N ASP A 179 4.78 -17.24 7.19
CA ASP A 179 5.64 -17.01 8.34
C ASP A 179 7.12 -17.03 7.93
N ILE A 180 7.53 -18.04 7.15
CA ILE A 180 8.89 -18.18 6.61
C ILE A 180 9.17 -17.07 5.58
N LYS A 181 8.19 -16.76 4.73
CA LYS A 181 8.30 -15.68 3.74
C LYS A 181 8.58 -14.33 4.37
N PHE A 182 7.95 -14.03 5.51
CA PHE A 182 8.19 -12.78 6.23
C PHE A 182 9.63 -12.69 6.75
N PHE A 183 10.16 -13.78 7.30
CA PHE A 183 11.58 -13.85 7.70
C PHE A 183 12.53 -13.75 6.50
N ALA A 184 12.17 -14.35 5.36
CA ALA A 184 12.94 -14.22 4.14
C ALA A 184 12.99 -12.76 3.66
N TRP A 185 11.87 -12.05 3.67
CA TRP A 185 11.82 -10.62 3.35
C TRP A 185 12.69 -9.79 4.32
N LEU A 186 12.60 -10.02 5.63
CA LEU A 186 13.47 -9.34 6.61
C LEU A 186 14.96 -9.63 6.39
N GLY A 187 15.31 -10.87 6.04
CA GLY A 187 16.67 -11.25 5.67
C GLY A 187 17.17 -10.46 4.45
N ILE A 188 16.32 -10.31 3.43
CA ILE A 188 16.65 -9.51 2.24
C ILE A 188 16.82 -8.02 2.62
N VAL A 189 15.92 -7.45 3.43
CA VAL A 189 16.05 -6.06 3.92
C VAL A 189 17.37 -5.86 4.66
N THR A 190 17.73 -6.80 5.55
CA THR A 190 18.99 -6.74 6.32
C THR A 190 20.22 -6.87 5.42
N LEU A 191 20.14 -7.70 4.37
CA LEU A 191 21.22 -7.82 3.38
C LEU A 191 21.50 -6.51 2.64
N PHE A 192 20.44 -5.76 2.29
CA PHE A 192 20.57 -4.51 1.56
C PHE A 192 21.11 -3.33 2.38
N ILE A 193 21.25 -3.48 3.70
CA ILE A 193 21.97 -2.50 4.53
C ILE A 193 23.43 -2.39 4.10
N PHE A 194 24.04 -3.49 3.63
CA PHE A 194 25.44 -3.52 3.20
C PHE A 194 25.64 -3.06 1.75
N ALA A 195 24.55 -2.75 1.02
CA ALA A 195 24.64 -2.34 -0.38
C ALA A 195 25.06 -0.86 -0.50
N PRO A 196 26.01 -0.54 -1.41
CA PRO A 196 26.49 0.81 -1.62
C PRO A 196 25.41 1.70 -2.24
N ASN A 197 25.41 2.98 -1.85
CA ASN A 197 24.38 3.94 -2.21
C ASN A 197 24.27 4.20 -3.72
N ARG A 198 25.37 4.01 -4.48
CA ARG A 198 25.37 4.06 -5.95
C ARG A 198 24.30 3.21 -6.64
N VAL A 199 23.83 2.13 -5.99
CA VAL A 199 22.78 1.25 -6.54
C VAL A 199 21.41 1.91 -6.46
N PHE A 200 21.23 2.82 -5.49
CA PHE A 200 19.98 3.52 -5.21
C PHE A 200 19.97 4.95 -5.74
N ASP A 201 20.94 5.31 -6.57
CA ASP A 201 21.05 6.64 -7.17
C ASP A 201 20.10 6.78 -8.39
N ASP A 202 20.04 7.99 -8.97
CA ASP A 202 19.20 8.35 -10.12
C ASP A 202 19.47 7.47 -11.36
N HIS A 203 20.69 6.97 -11.52
CA HIS A 203 21.05 6.02 -12.58
C HIS A 203 20.77 4.55 -12.24
N GLY A 204 20.43 4.25 -10.98
CA GLY A 204 20.19 2.91 -10.44
C GLY A 204 18.71 2.60 -10.24
N TYR A 205 18.31 2.31 -9.01
CA TYR A 205 16.95 1.92 -8.65
C TYR A 205 15.91 3.04 -8.78
N VAL A 206 16.30 4.31 -8.64
CA VAL A 206 15.34 5.42 -8.61
C VAL A 206 14.62 5.59 -9.96
N TRP A 207 15.32 5.44 -11.08
CA TRP A 207 14.71 5.55 -12.40
C TRP A 207 13.62 4.50 -12.70
N PRO A 208 13.86 3.17 -12.55
CA PRO A 208 12.80 2.18 -12.72
C PRO A 208 11.71 2.31 -11.65
N ALA A 209 12.03 2.76 -10.42
CA ALA A 209 11.03 3.04 -9.40
C ALA A 209 10.06 4.16 -9.82
N ARG A 210 10.54 5.23 -10.47
CA ARG A 210 9.68 6.29 -11.02
C ARG A 210 8.70 5.75 -12.08
N ILE A 211 9.17 4.88 -12.98
CA ILE A 211 8.33 4.24 -13.99
C ILE A 211 7.28 3.32 -13.35
N GLY A 212 7.71 2.51 -12.37
CA GLY A 212 6.81 1.64 -11.61
C GLY A 212 5.74 2.44 -10.86
N ALA A 213 6.12 3.56 -10.22
CA ALA A 213 5.18 4.45 -9.55
C ALA A 213 4.15 5.04 -10.52
N PHE A 214 4.58 5.48 -11.70
CA PHE A 214 3.67 5.99 -12.73
C PHE A 214 2.67 4.92 -13.19
N ALA A 215 3.13 3.69 -13.47
CA ALA A 215 2.25 2.59 -13.83
C ALA A 215 1.27 2.23 -12.70
N PHE A 216 1.75 2.27 -11.46
CA PHE A 216 0.93 2.01 -10.27
C PHE A 216 -0.14 3.08 -10.06
N LEU A 217 0.15 4.36 -10.27
CA LEU A 217 -0.84 5.45 -10.20
C LEU A 217 -1.98 5.25 -11.21
N ILE A 218 -1.66 4.84 -12.44
CA ILE A 218 -2.69 4.53 -13.45
C ILE A 218 -3.56 3.36 -12.99
N LEU A 219 -2.95 2.29 -12.48
CA LEU A 219 -3.68 1.11 -12.01
C LEU A 219 -4.59 1.45 -10.82
N GLN A 220 -4.09 2.23 -9.85
CA GLN A 220 -4.89 2.71 -8.72
C GLN A 220 -6.08 3.54 -9.19
N GLN A 221 -5.89 4.42 -10.18
CA GLN A 221 -6.98 5.21 -10.74
C GLN A 221 -8.07 4.34 -11.37
N ILE A 222 -7.69 3.29 -12.11
CA ILE A 222 -8.66 2.36 -12.72
C ILE A 222 -9.46 1.61 -11.65
N ILE A 223 -8.79 1.08 -10.62
CA ILE A 223 -9.45 0.35 -9.51
C ILE A 223 -10.42 1.27 -8.77
N LEU A 224 -10.02 2.52 -8.54
CA LEU A 224 -10.85 3.50 -7.84
C LEU A 224 -12.11 3.88 -8.65
N VAL A 225 -12.00 3.96 -9.97
CA VAL A 225 -13.15 4.18 -10.87
C VAL A 225 -14.10 2.97 -10.87
N ASP A 226 -13.58 1.75 -10.95
CA ASP A 226 -14.39 0.52 -10.89
C ASP A 226 -15.12 0.38 -9.55
N PHE A 227 -14.44 0.73 -8.45
CA PHE A 227 -15.06 0.81 -7.14
C PHE A 227 -16.19 1.85 -7.10
N ALA A 228 -16.00 3.03 -7.69
CA ALA A 228 -17.02 4.07 -7.75
C ALA A 228 -18.27 3.60 -8.53
N TYR A 229 -18.09 2.92 -9.67
CA TYR A 229 -19.21 2.31 -10.42
C TYR A 229 -19.94 1.25 -9.57
N THR A 230 -19.20 0.35 -8.95
CA THR A 230 -19.77 -0.71 -8.11
C THR A 230 -20.58 -0.14 -6.93
N VAL A 231 -20.09 0.93 -6.30
CA VAL A 231 -20.80 1.61 -5.20
C VAL A 231 -22.05 2.32 -5.73
N ASN A 232 -21.95 2.98 -6.88
CA ASN A 232 -23.07 3.68 -7.53
C ASN A 232 -24.22 2.72 -7.83
N GLU A 233 -23.91 1.59 -8.49
CA GLU A 233 -24.90 0.57 -8.86
C GLU A 233 -25.58 -0.03 -7.62
N LYS A 234 -24.80 -0.41 -6.60
CA LYS A 234 -25.35 -0.99 -5.36
C LYS A 234 -26.26 -0.05 -4.60
N LEU A 235 -25.86 1.22 -4.43
CA LEU A 235 -26.68 2.22 -3.73
C LEU A 235 -27.95 2.53 -4.52
N THR A 236 -27.85 2.60 -5.85
CA THR A 236 -29.00 2.83 -6.73
C THR A 236 -29.97 1.64 -6.68
N GLU A 237 -29.49 0.40 -6.74
CA GLU A 237 -30.33 -0.80 -6.64
C GLU A 237 -31.05 -0.88 -5.28
N MET A 238 -30.34 -0.58 -4.18
CA MET A 238 -30.95 -0.53 -2.84
C MET A 238 -32.02 0.56 -2.74
N GLY A 239 -31.77 1.73 -3.33
CA GLY A 239 -32.73 2.83 -3.34
C GLY A 239 -33.99 2.53 -4.17
N MET A 240 -33.85 1.85 -5.31
CA MET A 240 -34.99 1.44 -6.15
C MET A 240 -35.84 0.35 -5.50
N ARG A 241 -35.24 -0.52 -4.67
CA ARG A 241 -35.94 -1.61 -3.96
C ARG A 241 -36.85 -1.12 -2.84
N GLU A 242 -36.52 0.00 -2.21
CA GLU A 242 -37.32 0.56 -1.11
C GLU A 242 -38.65 1.16 -1.58
N GLY A 243 -38.87 1.34 -2.90
CA GLY A 243 -40.20 1.49 -3.50
C GLY A 243 -41.00 2.73 -3.08
N GLU A 244 -40.42 3.64 -2.31
CA GLU A 244 -41.01 4.94 -2.02
C GLU A 244 -40.57 5.94 -3.09
N ASP A 245 -41.52 6.70 -3.65
CA ASP A 245 -41.30 7.79 -4.61
C ASP A 245 -40.51 9.00 -4.01
N GLY A 246 -39.72 8.76 -2.96
CA GLY A 246 -39.00 9.74 -2.17
C GLY A 246 -37.49 9.52 -2.14
N LEU A 247 -36.79 10.45 -1.50
CA LEU A 247 -35.35 10.37 -1.28
C LEU A 247 -35.04 9.26 -0.27
N THR A 248 -34.78 8.05 -0.74
CA THR A 248 -34.45 6.92 0.12
C THR A 248 -33.09 7.14 0.80
N PRO A 249 -32.88 6.63 2.03
CA PRO A 249 -31.60 6.73 2.74
C PRO A 249 -30.35 6.37 1.91
N PRO A 250 -30.32 5.30 1.08
CA PRO A 250 -29.16 4.99 0.24
C PRO A 250 -28.92 6.03 -0.87
N LEU A 251 -29.96 6.65 -1.42
CA LEU A 251 -29.82 7.70 -2.43
C LEU A 251 -29.30 9.01 -1.81
N LEU A 252 -29.75 9.33 -0.59
CA LEU A 252 -29.19 10.45 0.18
C LEU A 252 -27.71 10.23 0.51
N LEU A 253 -27.32 8.99 0.86
CA LEU A 253 -25.92 8.64 1.09
C LEU A 253 -25.06 8.81 -0.16
N LEU A 254 -25.55 8.36 -1.33
CA LEU A 254 -24.87 8.54 -2.61
C LEU A 254 -24.63 10.02 -2.93
N LEU A 255 -25.68 10.84 -2.76
CA LEU A 255 -25.58 12.29 -2.94
C LEU A 255 -24.58 12.90 -1.94
N GLY A 256 -24.65 12.47 -0.68
CA GLY A 256 -23.75 12.93 0.38
C GLY A 256 -22.28 12.65 0.08
N ILE A 257 -21.95 11.44 -0.39
CA ILE A 257 -20.59 11.07 -0.77
C ILE A 257 -20.13 11.93 -1.96
N SER A 258 -20.98 12.08 -2.98
CA SER A 258 -20.66 12.87 -4.18
C SER A 258 -20.37 14.34 -3.84
N VAL A 259 -21.21 14.95 -3.01
CA VAL A 259 -21.04 16.34 -2.55
C VAL A 259 -19.79 16.48 -1.69
N ALA A 260 -19.52 15.52 -0.80
CA ALA A 260 -18.31 15.52 0.02
C ALA A 260 -17.04 15.46 -0.83
N CYS A 261 -16.97 14.55 -1.81
CA CYS A 261 -15.83 14.43 -2.72
C CYS A 261 -15.61 15.71 -3.53
N TYR A 262 -16.66 16.27 -4.13
CA TYR A 262 -16.53 17.55 -4.85
C TYR A 262 -16.12 18.72 -3.97
N SER A 263 -16.64 18.79 -2.74
CA SER A 263 -16.27 19.84 -1.79
C SER A 263 -14.79 19.74 -1.39
N LEU A 264 -14.28 18.52 -1.22
CA LEU A 264 -12.89 18.25 -0.90
C LEU A 264 -11.98 18.57 -2.08
N ALA A 265 -12.35 18.17 -3.30
CA ALA A 265 -11.59 18.50 -4.52
C ALA A 265 -11.52 20.02 -4.74
N PHE A 266 -12.64 20.72 -4.59
CA PHE A 266 -12.68 22.18 -4.71
C PHE A 266 -11.84 22.86 -3.62
N ALA A 267 -11.96 22.43 -2.36
CA ALA A 267 -11.13 22.95 -1.27
C ALA A 267 -9.64 22.70 -1.51
N GLY A 268 -9.27 21.51 -2.00
CA GLY A 268 -7.90 21.16 -2.36
C GLY A 268 -7.31 22.08 -3.44
N ILE A 269 -8.07 22.37 -4.50
CA ILE A 269 -7.65 23.29 -5.57
C ILE A 269 -7.49 24.73 -5.03
N VAL A 270 -8.41 25.20 -4.18
CA VAL A 270 -8.30 26.53 -3.55
C VAL A 270 -7.05 26.61 -2.65
N CYS A 271 -6.78 25.57 -1.86
CA CYS A 271 -5.57 25.48 -1.06
C CYS A 271 -4.30 25.50 -1.95
N LEU A 272 -4.30 24.78 -3.07
CA LEU A 272 -3.18 24.78 -4.01
C LEU A 272 -2.93 26.19 -4.58
N PHE A 273 -3.98 26.90 -4.99
CA PHE A 273 -3.85 28.29 -5.45
C PHE A 273 -3.40 29.26 -4.35
N HIS A 274 -3.78 29.03 -3.10
CA HIS A 274 -3.37 29.91 -1.99
C HIS A 274 -1.90 29.72 -1.60
N TYR A 275 -1.44 28.48 -1.49
CA TYR A 275 -0.10 28.17 -0.96
C TYR A 275 0.99 28.06 -2.04
N TYR A 276 0.65 27.66 -3.26
CA TYR A 276 1.63 27.28 -4.30
C TYR A 276 1.62 28.20 -5.54
N THR A 277 0.97 29.36 -5.44
CA THR A 277 1.00 30.38 -6.51
C THR A 277 2.22 31.29 -6.42
N GLY A 278 2.66 31.84 -7.55
CA GLY A 278 3.83 32.73 -7.64
C GLY A 278 4.90 32.26 -8.63
N CYS A 279 4.69 31.12 -9.29
CA CYS A 279 5.54 30.60 -10.37
C CYS A 279 4.67 30.17 -11.54
N THR A 280 5.00 30.62 -12.75
CA THR A 280 4.20 30.35 -13.96
C THR A 280 3.94 28.87 -14.22
N ASN A 281 4.90 27.99 -13.88
CA ASN A 281 4.77 26.55 -14.09
C ASN A 281 3.73 25.93 -13.13
N SER A 282 3.78 26.25 -11.83
CA SER A 282 2.81 25.71 -10.87
C SER A 282 1.41 26.24 -11.14
N ASP A 283 1.30 27.54 -11.45
CA ASP A 283 0.03 28.18 -11.81
C ASP A 283 -0.62 27.52 -13.05
N ALA A 284 0.19 27.19 -14.06
CA ALA A 284 -0.30 26.51 -15.26
C ALA A 284 -0.80 25.09 -14.97
N PHE A 285 -0.07 24.28 -14.20
CA PHE A 285 -0.50 22.91 -13.88
C PHE A 285 -1.80 22.89 -13.06
N ILE A 286 -1.93 23.75 -12.05
CA ILE A 286 -3.14 23.83 -11.23
C ILE A 286 -4.35 24.25 -12.10
N SER A 287 -4.15 25.24 -12.97
CA SER A 287 -5.21 25.75 -13.86
C SER A 287 -5.69 24.70 -14.86
N ILE A 288 -4.76 23.96 -15.49
CA ILE A 288 -5.11 22.89 -16.43
C ILE A 288 -5.88 21.78 -15.72
N THR A 289 -5.45 21.37 -14.53
CA THR A 289 -6.15 20.34 -13.72
C THR A 289 -7.57 20.78 -13.38
N PHE A 290 -7.77 22.02 -12.92
CA PHE A 290 -9.10 22.54 -12.63
C PHE A 290 -10.02 22.55 -13.87
N ILE A 291 -9.51 23.02 -15.01
CA ILE A 291 -10.27 23.02 -16.27
C ILE A 291 -10.64 21.60 -16.68
N MET A 292 -9.72 20.63 -16.58
CA MET A 292 -9.97 19.22 -16.92
C MET A 292 -11.06 18.61 -16.03
N ILE A 293 -11.05 18.89 -14.72
CA ILE A 293 -12.09 18.42 -13.79
C ILE A 293 -13.48 18.98 -14.17
N VAL A 294 -13.56 20.27 -14.51
CA VAL A 294 -14.81 20.91 -14.94
C VAL A 294 -15.31 20.31 -16.25
N ILE A 295 -14.44 20.15 -17.26
CA ILE A 295 -14.79 19.54 -18.55
C ILE A 295 -15.29 18.10 -18.34
N PHE A 296 -14.58 17.31 -17.53
CA PHE A 296 -14.95 15.92 -17.26
C PHE A 296 -16.30 15.81 -16.54
N THR A 297 -16.54 16.67 -15.55
CA THR A 297 -17.83 16.73 -14.83
C THR A 297 -18.97 17.11 -15.76
N ILE A 298 -18.77 18.10 -16.63
CA ILE A 298 -19.76 18.52 -17.63
C ILE A 298 -20.04 17.38 -18.62
N ALA A 299 -19.00 16.72 -19.13
CA ALA A 299 -19.14 15.62 -20.07
C ALA A 299 -19.96 14.46 -19.49
N GLN A 300 -19.79 14.14 -18.20
CA GLN A 300 -20.59 13.11 -17.53
C GLN A 300 -22.04 13.54 -17.28
N LEU A 301 -22.29 14.82 -17.03
CA LEU A 301 -23.65 15.34 -16.85
C LEU A 301 -24.47 15.30 -18.15
N PHE A 302 -23.81 15.50 -19.30
CA PHE A 302 -24.44 15.45 -20.63
C PHE A 302 -24.41 14.06 -21.28
N SER A 303 -23.81 13.06 -20.62
CA SER A 303 -23.79 11.68 -21.14
C SER A 303 -25.19 11.07 -21.10
N ASP A 304 -25.50 10.24 -22.09
CA ASP A 304 -26.85 9.75 -22.42
C ASP A 304 -27.54 9.09 -21.21
N PRO A 305 -28.76 9.53 -20.81
CA PRO A 305 -29.47 8.99 -19.64
C PRO A 305 -29.75 7.49 -19.68
N ALA A 306 -29.63 6.84 -20.85
CA ALA A 306 -29.78 5.40 -21.00
C ALA A 306 -28.67 4.57 -20.31
N LEU A 307 -27.51 5.17 -19.98
CA LEU A 307 -26.41 4.51 -19.26
C LEU A 307 -26.40 4.78 -17.75
N GLY A 308 -27.36 5.55 -17.22
CA GLY A 308 -27.39 5.97 -15.82
C GLY A 308 -26.41 7.11 -15.53
N HIS A 309 -26.88 8.13 -14.82
CA HIS A 309 -26.03 9.26 -14.44
C HIS A 309 -24.98 8.81 -13.40
N ASN A 310 -23.70 9.08 -13.67
CA ASN A 310 -22.58 8.60 -12.87
C ASN A 310 -21.90 9.73 -12.07
N ILE A 311 -22.69 10.61 -11.46
CA ILE A 311 -22.19 11.78 -10.72
C ILE A 311 -21.20 11.42 -9.60
N LEU A 312 -21.35 10.23 -9.01
CA LEU A 312 -20.42 9.70 -8.02
C LEU A 312 -19.03 9.44 -8.64
N VAL A 313 -18.99 8.88 -9.85
CA VAL A 313 -17.75 8.55 -10.55
C VAL A 313 -16.99 9.82 -10.93
N SER A 314 -17.67 10.83 -11.49
CA SER A 314 -17.03 12.12 -11.74
C SER A 314 -16.51 12.78 -10.47
N SER A 315 -17.24 12.70 -9.36
CA SER A 315 -16.83 13.30 -8.08
C SER A 315 -15.60 12.63 -7.46
N VAL A 316 -15.44 11.33 -7.68
CA VAL A 316 -14.35 10.51 -7.12
C VAL A 316 -13.08 10.61 -7.97
N VAL A 317 -13.21 10.90 -9.27
CA VAL A 317 -12.08 11.19 -10.17
C VAL A 317 -11.57 12.63 -10.05
N ALA A 318 -12.45 13.56 -9.67
CA ALA A 318 -12.14 14.97 -9.44
C ALA A 318 -11.27 15.20 -8.21
#